data_AF-A0A3S3CP11-F1
#
_entry.id   AF-A0A3S3CP11-F1
#
_cell.length_a   1.000
_cell.length_b   1.000
_cell.length_c   1.000
_cell.angle_alpha   90.00
_cell.angle_beta   90.00
_cell.angle_gamma   90.00
#
_symmetry.space_group_name_H-M   'P 1'
#
loop_
_entity.id
_entity.type
_entity.pdbx_description
1 polymer ?
#
loop_
_entity_poly.entity_id
_entity_poly.type
_entity_poly.pdbx_seq_one_letter_code
_entity_poly.pdbx_strand_id
1 'polypeptide(L)'
;MTLAELHEAASRKAAAAESTVAKEEAVLAADLAYAHQNKGAMGDGYWQPLHRARLKAQTARALADAITEIRTETGEDNGKA
;
A
#
# COMPACT_ATOMS: atom_id res chain seq x y z
N MET A 1 24.47 -14.25 5.26
CA MET A 1 23.41 -13.56 4.51
C MET A 1 24.02 -13.04 3.23
N THR A 2 23.67 -13.62 2.09
CA THR A 2 24.18 -13.25 0.77
C THR A 2 23.33 -12.15 0.13
N LEU A 3 23.83 -11.51 -0.91
CA LEU A 3 23.06 -10.51 -1.68
C LEU A 3 21.77 -11.13 -2.26
N ALA A 4 21.83 -12.38 -2.73
CA ALA A 4 20.68 -13.10 -3.22
C ALA A 4 19.62 -13.34 -2.12
N GLU A 5 20.06 -13.70 -0.90
CA GLU A 5 19.15 -13.88 0.24
C GLU A 5 18.49 -12.57 0.69
N LEU A 6 19.21 -11.45 0.60
CA LEU A 6 18.68 -10.09 0.83
C LEU A 6 17.63 -9.72 -0.20
N HIS A 7 17.90 -9.98 -1.49
CA HIS A 7 16.97 -9.69 -2.58
C HIS A 7 15.68 -10.51 -2.44
N GLU A 8 15.80 -11.80 -2.17
CA GLU A 8 14.65 -12.68 -1.93
C GLU A 8 13.81 -12.24 -0.73
N ALA A 9 14.46 -11.80 0.36
CA ALA A 9 13.76 -11.25 1.51
C ALA A 9 13.04 -9.92 1.18
N ALA A 10 13.67 -9.05 0.38
CA ALA A 10 13.07 -7.80 -0.08
C ALA A 10 11.85 -8.06 -0.98
N SER A 11 11.96 -8.99 -1.94
CA SER A 11 10.88 -9.37 -2.85
C SER A 11 9.67 -9.95 -2.11
N ARG A 12 9.87 -10.78 -1.07
CA ARG A 12 8.76 -11.25 -0.22
C ARG A 12 8.09 -10.12 0.56
N LYS A 13 8.87 -9.17 1.07
CA LYS A 13 8.33 -8.00 1.78
C LYS A 13 7.56 -7.06 0.84
N ALA A 14 8.02 -6.91 -0.39
CA ALA A 14 7.32 -6.17 -1.45
C ALA A 14 5.94 -6.78 -1.72
N ALA A 15 5.87 -8.09 -1.99
CA ALA A 15 4.61 -8.77 -2.24
C ALA A 15 3.64 -8.69 -1.03
N ALA A 16 4.16 -8.77 0.19
CA ALA A 16 3.34 -8.60 1.40
C ALA A 16 2.81 -7.16 1.55
N ALA A 17 3.61 -6.16 1.18
CA ALA A 17 3.19 -4.76 1.17
C ALA A 17 2.09 -4.52 0.13
N GLU A 18 2.28 -4.99 -1.11
CA GLU A 18 1.28 -4.91 -2.18
C GLU A 18 -0.06 -5.56 -1.77
N SER A 19 0.00 -6.75 -1.15
CA SER A 19 -1.21 -7.41 -0.62
C SER A 19 -1.91 -6.59 0.47
N THR A 20 -1.14 -5.88 1.30
CA THR A 20 -1.68 -5.01 2.36
C THR A 20 -2.32 -3.76 1.77
N VAL A 21 -1.72 -3.16 0.74
CA VAL A 21 -2.30 -2.02 -0.01
C VAL A 21 -3.69 -2.41 -0.53
N ALA A 22 -3.77 -3.50 -1.28
CA ALA A 22 -5.03 -3.93 -1.91
C ALA A 22 -6.15 -4.18 -0.88
N LYS A 23 -5.81 -4.73 0.30
CA LYS A 23 -6.76 -4.93 1.39
C LYS A 23 -7.27 -3.62 1.97
N GLU A 24 -6.37 -2.68 2.24
CA GLU A 24 -6.74 -1.38 2.83
C GLU A 24 -7.50 -0.50 1.81
N GLU A 25 -7.19 -0.61 0.51
CA GLU A 25 -7.98 0.02 -0.57
C GLU A 25 -9.40 -0.53 -0.64
N ALA A 26 -9.60 -1.84 -0.49
CA ALA A 26 -10.92 -2.46 -0.45
C ALA A 26 -11.74 -2.01 0.77
N VAL A 27 -11.11 -1.90 1.95
CA VAL A 27 -11.73 -1.36 3.17
C VAL A 27 -12.13 0.09 2.96
N LEU A 28 -11.24 0.92 2.41
CA LEU A 28 -11.52 2.33 2.11
C LEU A 28 -12.71 2.49 1.16
N ALA A 29 -12.78 1.67 0.11
CA ALA A 29 -13.89 1.71 -0.84
C ALA A 29 -15.23 1.35 -0.18
N ALA A 30 -15.25 0.35 0.71
CA ALA A 30 -16.43 -0.03 1.47
C ALA A 30 -16.87 1.09 2.44
N ASP A 31 -15.92 1.69 3.16
CA ASP A 31 -16.18 2.79 4.10
C ASP A 31 -16.73 4.04 3.37
N LEU A 32 -16.19 4.34 2.18
CA LEU A 32 -16.70 5.42 1.34
C LEU A 32 -18.12 5.14 0.85
N ALA A 33 -18.39 3.93 0.34
CA ALA A 33 -19.72 3.57 -0.15
C ALA A 33 -20.77 3.67 0.97
N TYR A 34 -20.44 3.18 2.17
CA TYR A 34 -21.29 3.30 3.34
C TYR A 34 -21.48 4.76 3.78
N ALA A 35 -20.42 5.56 3.82
CA ALA A 35 -20.49 6.98 4.18
C ALA A 35 -21.36 7.78 3.19
N HIS A 36 -21.26 7.48 1.89
CA HIS A 36 -22.10 8.09 0.86
C HIS A 36 -23.58 7.78 1.07
N GLN A 37 -23.94 6.57 1.53
CA GLN A 37 -25.32 6.18 1.81
C GLN A 37 -25.88 6.83 3.09
N ASN A 38 -25.02 7.14 4.07
CA ASN A 38 -25.45 7.54 5.42
C ASN A 38 -25.09 9.00 5.79
N LYS A 39 -24.79 9.83 4.79
CA LYS A 39 -24.10 11.13 4.86
C LYS A 39 -24.74 12.22 5.75
N GLY A 40 -25.93 12.00 6.31
CA GLY A 40 -26.61 12.94 7.21
C GLY A 40 -26.67 12.51 8.68
N ALA A 41 -26.25 11.29 9.03
CA ALA A 41 -26.54 10.69 10.35
C ALA A 41 -25.31 10.51 11.26
N MET A 42 -24.09 10.83 10.79
CA MET A 42 -22.87 10.44 11.50
C MET A 42 -21.98 11.64 11.90
N GLY A 43 -21.66 11.70 13.19
CA GLY A 43 -20.84 12.76 13.80
C GLY A 43 -19.33 12.60 13.58
N ASP A 44 -18.56 13.61 13.97
CA ASP A 44 -17.15 13.82 13.64
C ASP A 44 -16.20 12.63 13.93
N GLY A 45 -16.51 11.82 14.94
CA GLY A 45 -15.73 10.62 15.28
C GLY A 45 -15.74 9.54 14.19
N TYR A 46 -16.76 9.51 13.32
CA TYR A 46 -16.91 8.54 12.24
C TYR A 46 -15.88 8.72 11.12
N TRP A 47 -15.41 9.95 10.89
CA TRP A 47 -14.41 10.22 9.84
C TRP A 47 -12.99 9.82 10.26
N GLN A 48 -12.74 9.54 11.54
CA GLN A 48 -11.42 9.12 12.02
C GLN A 48 -10.95 7.78 11.43
N PRO A 49 -11.77 6.70 11.41
CA PRO A 49 -11.43 5.46 10.71
C PRO A 49 -11.09 5.70 9.24
N LEU A 50 -11.91 6.46 8.51
CA LEU A 50 -11.67 6.78 7.10
C LEU A 50 -10.35 7.55 6.91
N HIS A 51 -10.07 8.51 7.79
CA HIS A 51 -8.82 9.26 7.77
C HIS A 51 -7.61 8.36 8.05
N ARG A 52 -7.71 7.43 9.01
CA ARG A 52 -6.65 6.44 9.29
C ARG A 52 -6.44 5.48 8.13
N ALA A 53 -7.51 4.99 7.50
CA ALA A 53 -7.43 4.14 6.32
C ALA A 53 -6.73 4.87 5.17
N ARG A 54 -7.07 6.14 4.94
CA ARG A 54 -6.40 7.00 3.95
C ARG A 54 -4.91 7.16 4.24
N LEU A 55 -4.53 7.45 5.49
CA LEU A 55 -3.11 7.57 5.87
C LEU A 55 -2.34 6.26 5.63
N LYS A 56 -2.93 5.12 6.02
CA LYS A 56 -2.33 3.79 5.76
C LYS A 56 -2.12 3.54 4.27
N ALA A 57 -3.13 3.84 3.45
CA ALA A 57 -3.03 3.69 2.00
C ALA A 57 -1.90 4.55 1.42
N GLN A 58 -1.77 5.81 1.87
CA GLN A 58 -0.67 6.71 1.47
C GLN A 58 0.70 6.17 1.87
N THR A 59 0.84 5.68 3.10
CA THR A 59 2.10 5.07 3.57
C THR A 59 2.46 3.82 2.78
N ALA A 60 1.47 2.97 2.52
CA ALA A 60 1.68 1.73 1.77
C ALA A 60 2.04 2.01 0.30
N ARG A 61 1.47 3.06 -0.29
CA ARG A 61 1.86 3.56 -1.63
C ARG A 61 3.30 4.06 -1.64
N ALA A 62 3.68 4.93 -0.71
CA ALA A 62 5.04 5.44 -0.61
C ALA A 62 6.07 4.31 -0.42
N LEU A 63 5.71 3.26 0.32
CA LEU A 63 6.56 2.08 0.47
C LEU A 63 6.68 1.29 -0.84
N ALA A 64 5.59 1.10 -1.58
CA ALA A 64 5.63 0.42 -2.87
C ALA A 64 6.51 1.18 -3.88
N ASP A 65 6.36 2.50 -3.94
CA ASP A 65 7.16 3.36 -4.83
C ASP A 65 8.66 3.25 -4.47
N ALA A 66 9.02 3.28 -3.18
CA ALA A 66 10.41 3.11 -2.73
C ALA A 66 10.99 1.72 -3.05
N ILE A 67 10.16 0.67 -2.98
CA ILE A 67 10.58 -0.69 -3.37
C ILE A 67 10.82 -0.78 -4.87
N THR A 68 9.95 -0.17 -5.68
CA THR A 68 10.14 -0.08 -7.13
C THR A 68 11.43 0.66 -7.48
N GLU A 69 11.73 1.76 -6.80
CA GLU A 69 12.99 2.50 -6.97
C GLU A 69 14.20 1.60 -6.66
N ILE A 70 14.21 0.92 -5.52
CA ILE A 70 15.28 -0.02 -5.14
C ILE A 70 15.45 -1.15 -6.17
N ARG A 71 14.35 -1.72 -6.68
CA ARG A 71 14.41 -2.76 -7.72
C ARG A 71 15.02 -2.25 -9.03
N THR A 72 14.66 -1.04 -9.41
CA THR A 72 15.18 -0.39 -10.62
C THR A 72 16.69 -0.12 -10.47
N GLU A 73 17.12 0.37 -9.32
CA GLU A 73 18.53 0.64 -9.01
C GLU A 73 19.38 -0.64 -8.89
N THR A 74 18.78 -1.77 -8.49
CA THR A 74 19.50 -3.05 -8.31
C THR A 74 19.62 -3.89 -9.58
N GLY A 75 19.17 -3.38 -10.74
CA GLY A 75 19.57 -3.90 -12.05
C GLY A 75 18.57 -4.81 -12.77
N GLU A 76 17.26 -4.74 -12.46
CA GLU A 76 16.23 -5.37 -13.30
C GLU A 76 15.98 -4.65 -14.65
N ASP A 77 16.76 -3.62 -15.00
CA ASP A 77 16.74 -2.95 -16.32
C ASP A 77 18.05 -3.12 -17.13
N ASN A 78 18.83 -4.18 -16.88
CA ASN A 78 19.93 -4.61 -17.79
C ASN A 78 19.46 -5.58 -18.89
N GLY A 79 18.16 -5.52 -19.22
CA GLY A 79 17.55 -6.24 -20.34
C GLY A 79 17.42 -5.38 -21.59
N LYS A 80 18.52 -4.82 -22.11
CA LYS A 80 18.58 -4.42 -23.52
C LYS A 80 19.88 -4.91 -24.16
N ALA A 81 19.68 -5.74 -25.18
CA ALA A 81 20.62 -6.28 -26.14
C ALA A 81 21.39 -5.18 -26.90
#